data_AF-A0A7C6AIP7-F1
#
_entry.id   AF-A0A7C6AIP7-F1
#
_cell.length_a   1.000
_cell.length_b   1.000
_cell.length_c   1.000
_cell.angle_alpha   90.00
_cell.angle_beta   90.00
_cell.angle_gamma   90.00
#
_symmetry.space_group_name_H-M   'P 1'
#
loop_
_entity.id
_entity.type
_entity.pdbx_description
1 polymer ?
#
loop_
_entity_poly.entity_id
_entity_poly.type
_entity_poly.pdbx_seq_one_letter_code
_entity_poly.pdbx_strand_id
1 'polypeptide(L)' 'MRHHLKCCSPEVVISLLIGDSGEATSEYGGVIIKVLDPSRFPWEQVFRTLLKLNHEIYVEQQDDSLIIVSKPKVD' A
#
# COMPACT_ATOMS: atom_id res chain seq x y z
N MET A 1 -21.35 15.37 4.99
CA MET A 1 -20.41 15.10 6.11
C MET A 1 -19.99 13.64 6.04
N ARG A 2 -18.76 13.33 5.61
CA ARG A 2 -18.21 11.96 5.59
C ARG A 2 -17.08 11.86 6.61
N HIS A 3 -17.45 11.79 7.89
CA HIS A 3 -16.56 11.32 8.94
C HIS A 3 -16.80 9.82 9.05
N HIS A 4 -15.86 8.96 8.63
CA HIS A 4 -15.72 7.56 9.11
C HIS A 4 -14.59 6.78 8.41
N LEU A 5 -13.36 7.32 8.37
CA LEU A 5 -12.15 6.52 8.06
C LEU A 5 -10.97 6.95 8.93
N LYS A 6 -11.20 7.18 10.22
CA LYS A 6 -10.17 7.65 11.16
C LYS A 6 -9.49 6.55 12.01
N CYS A 7 -9.79 5.26 11.83
CA CYS A 7 -9.34 4.23 12.79
C CYS A 7 -8.65 2.99 12.23
N CYS A 8 -8.41 2.87 10.92
CA CYS A 8 -7.62 1.76 10.38
C CYS A 8 -6.32 2.29 9.81
N SER A 9 -5.19 1.84 10.36
CA SER A 9 -3.87 2.11 9.80
C SER A 9 -3.85 1.75 8.31
N PRO A 10 -3.17 2.53 7.45
CA PRO A 10 -3.14 2.27 6.01
C PRO A 10 -2.60 0.87 5.69
N GLU A 11 -1.71 0.32 6.52
CA GLU A 11 -1.26 -1.08 6.44
C GLU A 11 -2.41 -2.08 6.49
N VAL A 12 -3.42 -1.87 7.34
CA VAL A 12 -4.52 -2.82 7.55
C VAL A 12 -5.44 -2.81 6.35
N VAL A 13 -5.73 -1.61 5.83
CA VAL A 13 -6.55 -1.45 4.62
C VAL A 13 -5.88 -2.12 3.43
N ILE A 14 -4.57 -1.92 3.28
CA ILE A 14 -3.79 -2.52 2.19
C ILE A 14 -3.66 -4.04 2.38
N SER A 15 -3.38 -4.52 3.59
CA SER A 15 -3.26 -5.95 3.91
C SER A 15 -4.54 -6.72 3.57
N LEU A 16 -5.71 -6.16 3.93
CA LEU A 16 -7.01 -6.75 3.58
C LEU A 16 -7.26 -6.78 2.06
N LEU A 17 -6.73 -5.79 1.34
CA LEU A 17 -6.93 -5.65 -0.09
C LEU A 17 -6.02 -6.60 -0.89
N ILE A 18 -4.76 -6.78 -0.47
CA ILE A 18 -3.79 -7.65 -1.16
C ILE A 18 -3.95 -9.13 -0.80
N GLY A 19 -4.52 -9.46 0.36
CA GLY A 19 -4.72 -10.86 0.79
C GLY A 19 -3.42 -11.66 0.79
N ASP A 20 -3.40 -12.82 0.15
CA ASP A 20 -2.23 -13.70 0.02
C ASP A 20 -1.29 -13.34 -1.15
N SER A 21 -1.64 -12.35 -1.97
CA SER A 21 -0.83 -11.95 -3.15
C SER A 21 0.36 -11.05 -2.81
N GLY A 22 0.47 -10.59 -1.56
CA GLY A 22 1.53 -9.72 -1.08
C GLY A 22 1.54 -9.58 0.44
N GLU A 23 2.56 -8.89 0.95
CA GLU A 23 2.72 -8.57 2.37
C GLU A 23 2.79 -7.06 2.54
N ALA A 24 2.11 -6.50 3.53
CA ALA A 24 2.12 -5.07 3.81
C ALA A 24 2.60 -4.80 5.24
N THR A 25 3.50 -3.83 5.38
CA THR A 25 4.11 -3.43 6.65
C THR A 25 4.06 -1.91 6.77
N SER A 26 3.66 -1.38 7.92
CA SER A 26 3.75 0.07 8.18
C SER A 26 5.20 0.51 8.40
N GLU A 27 5.58 1.63 7.79
CA GLU A 27 6.86 2.30 8.00
C GLU A 27 6.65 3.82 8.11
N TYR A 28 6.92 4.40 9.29
CA TYR A 28 6.87 5.86 9.54
C TYR A 28 5.63 6.58 8.97
N GLY A 29 4.43 6.00 9.12
CA GLY A 29 3.17 6.55 8.59
C GLY A 29 2.91 6.26 7.11
N GLY A 30 3.89 5.66 6.44
CA GLY A 30 3.78 5.03 5.13
C GLY A 30 3.48 3.53 5.20
N VAL A 31 3.50 2.89 4.04
CA VAL A 31 3.31 1.43 3.89
C VAL A 31 4.31 0.90 2.88
N ILE A 32 5.04 -0.16 3.26
CA ILE A 32 5.85 -0.98 2.37
C ILE A 32 5.03 -2.22 2.00
N ILE A 33 4.94 -2.51 0.72
CA ILE A 33 4.18 -3.65 0.18
C ILE A 33 5.14 -4.50 -0.65
N LYS A 34 5.33 -5.76 -0.25
CA LYS A 34 6.06 -6.75 -1.03
C LYS A 34 5.07 -7.54 -1.88
N VAL A 35 5.28 -7.58 -3.19
CA VAL A 35 4.45 -8.35 -4.12
C VAL A 35 4.97 -9.78 -4.17
N LEU A 36 4.14 -10.75 -3.77
CA LEU A 36 4.49 -12.18 -3.77
C LEU A 36 3.98 -12.88 -5.03
N ASP A 37 2.78 -12.53 -5.51
CA ASP A 37 2.21 -13.05 -6.75
C ASP A 37 1.71 -11.89 -7.65
N PRO A 38 2.54 -11.40 -8.58
CA PRO A 38 2.21 -10.31 -9.49
C PRO A 38 0.94 -10.53 -10.33
N SER A 39 0.60 -11.79 -10.61
CA SER A 39 -0.54 -12.12 -11.48
C SER A 39 -1.88 -11.96 -10.76
N ARG A 40 -1.90 -12.20 -9.45
CA ARG A 40 -3.07 -12.08 -8.58
C ARG A 40 -3.11 -10.77 -7.81
N PHE A 41 -2.00 -10.03 -7.78
CA PHE A 41 -1.90 -8.79 -7.05
C PHE A 41 -2.89 -7.71 -7.58
N PRO A 42 -3.68 -7.07 -6.71
CA PRO A 42 -4.71 -6.12 -7.12
C PRO A 42 -4.14 -4.71 -7.37
N TRP A 43 -3.25 -4.60 -8.36
CA TRP A 43 -2.46 -3.41 -8.69
C TRP A 43 -3.27 -2.10 -8.67
N GLU A 44 -4.32 -2.04 -9.48
CA GLU A 44 -5.11 -0.81 -9.63
C GLU A 44 -5.75 -0.38 -8.29
N GLN A 45 -6.29 -1.34 -7.54
CA GLN A 45 -6.97 -1.05 -6.28
C GLN A 45 -5.98 -0.58 -5.22
N VAL A 46 -4.78 -1.19 -5.16
CA VAL A 46 -3.69 -0.76 -4.27
C VAL A 46 -3.29 0.69 -4.59
N PHE A 47 -2.91 0.97 -5.84
CA PHE A 47 -2.44 2.31 -6.22
C PHE A 47 -3.53 3.37 -6.01
N ARG A 48 -4.78 3.09 -6.39
CA ARG A 48 -5.90 4.02 -6.14
C ARG A 48 -6.11 4.29 -4.65
N THR A 49 -5.93 3.29 -3.80
CA THR A 49 -6.08 3.43 -2.35
C THR A 49 -4.97 4.30 -1.78
N LEU A 50 -3.71 4.03 -2.13
CA LEU A 50 -2.56 4.82 -1.70
C LEU A 50 -2.65 6.29 -2.17
N LEU A 51 -3.06 6.53 -3.42
CA LEU A 51 -3.24 7.88 -3.95
C LEU A 51 -4.38 8.63 -3.25
N LYS A 52 -5.47 7.96 -2.88
CA LYS A 52 -6.57 8.57 -2.09
C LYS A 52 -6.13 8.99 -0.68
N LEU A 53 -5.10 8.35 -0.14
CA LEU A 53 -4.48 8.72 1.13
C LEU A 53 -3.51 9.89 1.01
N ASN A 54 -3.35 10.47 -0.20
CA ASN A 54 -2.36 11.49 -0.51
C ASN A 54 -0.90 11.04 -0.26
N HIS A 55 -0.62 9.75 -0.51
CA HIS A 55 0.75 9.23 -0.43
C HIS A 55 1.48 9.41 -1.77
N GLU A 56 2.78 9.66 -1.71
CA GLU A 56 3.72 9.35 -2.79
C GLU A 56 3.98 7.85 -2.83
N ILE A 57 4.22 7.35 -4.03
CA ILE A 57 4.37 5.93 -4.29
C ILE A 57 5.63 5.74 -5.11
N TYR A 58 6.50 4.87 -4.62
CA TYR A 58 7.74 4.45 -5.25
C TYR A 58 7.66 2.94 -5.48
N VAL A 59 8.14 2.49 -6.63
CA VAL A 59 8.22 1.06 -6.94
C VAL A 59 9.68 0.73 -7.17
N GLU A 60 10.17 -0.21 -6.38
CA GLU A 60 11.55 -0.65 -6.39
C GLU A 60 11.60 -2.15 -6.68
N GLN A 61 12.67 -2.59 -7.33
CA GLN A 61 12.96 -4.01 -7.47
C GLN A 61 14.03 -4.36 -6.44
N GLN A 62 13.71 -5.31 -5.56
CA GLN A 62 14.65 -5.85 -4.59
C GLN A 62 14.77 -7.35 -4.82
N ASP A 63 15.97 -7.77 -5.19
CA ASP A 63 16.24 -9.13 -5.68
C ASP A 63 15.30 -9.47 -6.86
N ASP A 64 14.47 -10.50 -6.71
CA ASP A 64 13.46 -10.94 -7.68
C ASP A 64 12.03 -10.47 -7.32
N SER A 65 11.87 -9.62 -6.30
CA SER A 65 10.57 -9.14 -5.82
C SER A 65 10.34 -7.66 -6.14
N LEU A 66 9.09 -7.32 -6.45
CA LEU A 66 8.66 -5.93 -6.54
C LEU A 66 8.24 -5.44 -5.16
N ILE A 67 8.80 -4.29 -4.76
CA ILE A 67 8.49 -3.61 -3.51
C ILE A 67 7.84 -2.27 -3.85
N ILE A 68 6.66 -2.03 -3.29
CA ILE A 68 5.94 -0.76 -3.41
C ILE A 68 6.10 -0.04 -2.07
N VAL A 69 6.76 1.11 -2.08
CA VAL A 69 6.92 1.96 -0.92
C VAL A 69 5.97 3.14 -1.06
N SER A 70 5.18 3.41 -0.03
CA SER A 70 4.31 4.58 0.02
C SER A 70 4.61 5.43 1.24
N LYS A 71 4.62 6.75 1.06
CA LYS A 71 4.85 7.71 2.15
C LYS A 71 3.85 8.87 2.05
N PRO A 72 3.31 9.39 3.16
CA PRO A 72 2.46 10.57 3.11
C PRO A 72 3.20 11.74 2.46
N LYS A 73 2.53 12.47 1.56
CA LYS A 73 3.07 13.73 1.06
C LYS A 73 3.18 14.71 2.21
N VAL A 74 4.38 15.24 2.40
CA VAL A 74 4.60 16.42 3.24
C VAL A 74 4.36 17.61 2.32
N ASP A 75 3.30 18.37 2.58
CA ASP A 75 3.02 19.64 1.91
C ASP A 75 4.06 20.71 2.33
#